data_AF-A0A2T2R7T1-F1
#
_entry.id   AF-A0A2T2R7T1-F1
#
_cell.length_a   1.000
_cell.length_b   1.000
_cell.length_c   1.000
_cell.angle_alpha   90.00
_cell.angle_beta   90.00
_cell.angle_gamma   90.00
#
_symmetry.space_group_name_H-M   'P 1'
#
loop_
_entity.id
_entity.type
_entity.pdbx_description
1 polymer ?
#
loop_
_entity_poly.entity_id
_entity_poly.type
_entity_poly.pdbx_seq_one_letter_code
_entity_poly.pdbx_strand_id
1 'polypeptide(L)'
;MPAWNELLKPYLGKRWIELPFFLGEVYFYRRIVEAIGYFESSLEERVDPYTVPKQDSLQKVLEAEKQPLHKLEANARDTLIELLYGSLWGNREDLSQLFHSQPESDEMTNLEARLSKLDLAIFKGDANYRRLVGDLHWNHATPFDSIVSYFPSPLVALRTLKSELMVGLQPGQRDNLQNQDPNWLTNARWGIVQSFWIIC
;
A
#
# COMPACT_ATOMS: atom_id res chain seq x y z
N MET A 1 -5.10 10.20 -20.50
CA MET A 1 -6.44 10.85 -20.40
C MET A 1 -7.60 9.86 -20.50
N PRO A 2 -7.68 8.92 -21.48
CA PRO A 2 -8.90 8.14 -21.72
C PRO A 2 -9.37 7.29 -20.52
N ALA A 3 -8.47 6.58 -19.86
CA ALA A 3 -8.83 5.68 -18.75
C ALA A 3 -9.42 6.41 -17.53
N TRP A 4 -8.88 7.58 -17.17
CA TRP A 4 -9.41 8.39 -16.06
C TRP A 4 -10.77 8.98 -16.39
N ASN A 5 -10.97 9.44 -17.61
CA ASN A 5 -12.26 9.98 -18.04
C ASN A 5 -13.36 8.91 -18.03
N GLU A 6 -13.05 7.68 -18.46
CA GLU A 6 -14.00 6.57 -18.38
C GLU A 6 -14.28 6.17 -16.92
N LEU A 7 -13.26 6.07 -16.07
CA LEU A 7 -13.42 5.73 -14.65
C LEU A 7 -14.27 6.76 -13.89
N LEU A 8 -14.12 8.04 -14.22
CA LEU A 8 -14.83 9.15 -13.56
C LEU A 8 -16.21 9.45 -14.15
N LYS A 9 -16.52 8.89 -15.33
CA LYS A 9 -17.78 9.11 -16.04
C LYS A 9 -19.03 8.94 -15.17
N PRO A 10 -19.13 7.93 -14.27
CA PRO A 10 -20.30 7.77 -13.39
C PRO A 10 -20.45 8.88 -12.34
N TYR A 11 -19.37 9.64 -12.07
CA TYR A 11 -19.29 10.64 -11.00
C TYR A 11 -19.25 12.08 -11.51
N LEU A 12 -19.44 12.29 -12.82
CA LEU A 12 -19.48 13.64 -13.39
C LEU A 12 -20.63 14.45 -12.78
N GLY A 13 -20.33 15.68 -12.33
CA GLY A 13 -21.28 16.55 -11.64
C GLY A 13 -21.50 16.24 -10.16
N LYS A 14 -20.85 15.20 -9.61
CA LYS A 14 -20.86 14.88 -8.18
C LYS A 14 -19.80 15.67 -7.42
N ARG A 15 -19.99 15.81 -6.09
CA ARG A 15 -18.98 16.39 -5.19
C ARG A 15 -17.95 15.34 -4.81
N TRP A 16 -16.76 15.78 -4.37
CA TRP A 16 -15.69 14.90 -3.90
C TRP A 16 -16.12 13.88 -2.83
N ILE A 17 -17.01 14.28 -1.91
CA ILE A 17 -17.53 13.41 -0.84
C ILE A 17 -18.44 12.29 -1.35
N GLU A 18 -18.89 12.35 -2.61
CA GLU A 18 -19.75 11.35 -3.22
C GLU A 18 -18.94 10.29 -4.02
N LEU A 19 -17.61 10.43 -4.08
CA LEU A 19 -16.74 9.44 -4.72
C LEU A 19 -16.38 8.33 -3.71
N PRO A 20 -16.14 7.09 -4.18
CA PRO A 20 -15.42 6.09 -3.39
C PRO A 20 -14.10 6.68 -2.88
N PHE A 21 -13.80 6.46 -1.59
CA PHE A 21 -12.71 7.16 -0.92
C PHE A 21 -11.35 6.94 -1.61
N PHE A 22 -10.98 5.69 -1.93
CA PHE A 22 -9.76 5.40 -2.70
C PHE A 22 -9.71 6.11 -4.07
N LEU A 23 -10.85 6.15 -4.79
CA LEU A 23 -10.90 6.83 -6.09
C LEU A 23 -10.65 8.33 -5.92
N GLY A 24 -11.33 8.97 -4.96
CA GLY A 24 -11.15 10.38 -4.64
C GLY A 24 -9.71 10.70 -4.24
N GLU A 25 -9.12 9.87 -3.38
CA GLU A 25 -7.73 10.01 -2.91
C GLU A 25 -6.72 9.94 -4.05
N VAL A 26 -6.75 8.88 -4.87
CA VAL A 26 -5.80 8.73 -5.99
C VAL A 26 -6.03 9.80 -7.05
N TYR A 27 -7.28 10.16 -7.31
CA TYR A 27 -7.59 11.23 -8.26
C TYR A 27 -7.08 12.60 -7.78
N PHE A 28 -7.19 12.90 -6.48
CA PHE A 28 -6.64 14.11 -5.88
C PHE A 28 -5.12 14.22 -6.12
N TYR A 29 -4.36 13.17 -5.83
CA TYR A 29 -2.91 13.14 -6.11
C TYR A 29 -2.61 13.29 -7.61
N ARG A 30 -3.40 12.64 -8.47
CA ARG A 30 -3.26 12.79 -9.93
C ARG A 30 -3.53 14.23 -10.40
N ARG A 31 -4.40 14.99 -9.75
CA ARG A 31 -4.65 16.41 -10.05
C ARG A 31 -3.53 17.33 -9.55
N ILE A 32 -2.90 17.02 -8.42
CA ILE A 32 -1.71 17.77 -7.96
C ILE A 32 -0.57 17.62 -8.98
N VAL A 33 -0.27 16.38 -9.37
CA VAL A 33 0.80 16.09 -10.34
C VAL A 33 0.52 16.70 -11.71
N GLU A 34 -0.75 16.80 -12.12
CA GLU A 34 -1.14 17.54 -13.33
C GLU A 34 -0.97 19.04 -13.20
N ALA A 35 -1.34 19.62 -12.06
CA ALA A 35 -1.28 21.07 -11.86
C ALA A 35 0.16 21.63 -11.92
N ILE A 36 1.16 20.78 -11.63
CA ILE A 36 2.58 21.14 -11.73
C ILE A 36 3.18 20.85 -13.12
N GLY A 37 2.37 20.44 -14.10
CA GLY A 37 2.82 20.18 -15.47
C GLY A 37 3.60 18.88 -15.66
N TYR A 38 3.56 17.95 -14.70
CA TYR A 38 4.43 16.75 -14.69
C TYR A 38 4.30 15.88 -15.96
N PHE A 39 3.10 15.79 -16.54
CA PHE A 39 2.85 14.94 -17.70
C PHE A 39 3.27 15.60 -19.01
N GLU A 40 3.32 16.94 -19.04
CA GLU A 40 3.77 17.74 -20.17
C GLU A 40 5.29 17.97 -20.18
N SER A 41 5.94 17.92 -19.01
CA SER A 41 7.39 18.07 -18.85
C SER A 41 8.19 16.90 -19.43
N SER A 42 9.41 17.22 -19.91
CA SER A 42 10.42 16.19 -20.22
C SER A 42 10.82 15.41 -18.97
N LEU A 43 11.49 14.27 -19.13
CA LEU A 43 11.92 13.46 -17.98
C LEU A 43 12.84 14.23 -17.03
N GLU A 44 13.71 15.07 -17.58
CA GLU A 44 14.68 15.89 -16.85
C GLU A 44 14.02 17.07 -16.13
N GLU A 45 12.89 17.56 -16.64
CA GLU A 45 12.15 18.70 -16.11
C GLU A 45 11.07 18.31 -15.09
N ARG A 46 10.75 17.01 -14.98
CA ARG A 46 9.74 16.51 -14.05
C ARG A 46 10.13 16.77 -12.60
N VAL A 47 9.28 17.53 -11.91
CA VAL A 47 9.42 17.80 -10.49
C VAL A 47 8.50 16.89 -9.69
N ASP A 48 9.03 16.22 -8.67
CA ASP A 48 8.23 15.54 -7.66
C ASP A 48 7.88 16.53 -6.54
N PRO A 49 6.60 16.89 -6.36
CA PRO A 49 6.20 17.89 -5.37
C PRO A 49 6.40 17.41 -3.92
N TYR A 50 6.71 16.12 -3.73
CA TYR A 50 6.93 15.49 -2.43
C TYR A 50 8.42 15.20 -2.15
N THR A 51 9.37 15.70 -2.95
CA THR A 51 10.80 15.43 -2.75
C THR A 51 11.33 15.92 -1.41
N VAL A 52 11.00 17.15 -1.01
CA VAL A 52 11.47 17.72 0.27
C VAL A 52 11.00 16.90 1.48
N PRO A 53 9.69 16.65 1.67
CA PRO A 53 9.25 15.83 2.81
C PRO A 53 9.82 14.40 2.75
N LYS A 54 10.05 13.84 1.54
CA LYS A 54 10.71 12.54 1.40
C LYS A 54 12.12 12.51 1.97
N GLN A 55 12.92 13.50 1.57
CA GLN A 55 14.30 13.62 2.02
C GLN A 55 14.38 13.87 3.52
N ASP A 56 13.48 14.69 4.07
CA ASP A 56 13.43 14.99 5.50
C ASP A 56 13.13 13.73 6.34
N SER A 57 12.13 12.92 5.98
CA SER A 57 11.91 11.69 6.77
C SER A 57 13.00 10.64 6.53
N LEU A 58 13.56 10.53 5.32
CA LEU A 58 14.70 9.64 5.09
C LEU A 58 15.88 10.03 5.98
N GLN A 59 16.21 11.32 6.05
CA GLN A 59 17.30 11.84 6.88
C GLN A 59 17.08 11.51 8.36
N LYS A 60 15.85 11.70 8.87
CA LYS A 60 15.49 11.33 10.25
C LYS A 60 15.71 9.84 10.52
N VAL A 61 15.32 8.97 9.58
CA VAL A 61 15.53 7.53 9.71
C VAL A 61 17.03 7.20 9.75
N LEU A 62 17.82 7.74 8.82
CA LEU A 62 19.27 7.52 8.79
C LEU A 62 19.99 8.01 10.06
N GLU A 63 19.53 9.12 10.65
CA GLU A 63 20.09 9.63 11.91
C GLU A 63 19.72 8.77 13.13
N ALA A 64 18.51 8.20 13.13
CA ALA A 64 18.02 7.31 14.17
C ALA A 64 18.60 5.89 14.05
N GLU A 65 18.87 5.42 12.83
CA GLU A 65 19.30 4.07 12.52
C GLU A 65 20.82 3.91 12.66
N LYS A 66 21.25 3.73 13.92
CA LYS A 66 22.67 3.51 14.30
C LYS A 66 23.07 2.04 14.38
N GLN A 67 22.14 1.12 14.06
CA GLN A 67 22.37 -0.32 14.15
C GLN A 67 22.92 -0.84 12.82
N PRO A 68 24.13 -1.41 12.80
CA PRO A 68 24.63 -2.01 11.59
C PRO A 68 23.83 -3.27 11.23
N LEU A 69 23.35 -3.35 9.99
CA LEU A 69 22.64 -4.52 9.44
C LEU A 69 23.44 -5.83 9.57
N HIS A 70 24.76 -5.75 9.80
CA HIS A 70 25.67 -6.90 9.87
C HIS A 70 25.64 -7.69 11.19
N LYS A 71 24.86 -7.30 12.20
CA LYS A 71 24.72 -8.05 13.47
C LYS A 71 23.67 -9.16 13.43
N LEU A 72 23.23 -9.57 12.25
CA LEU A 72 22.31 -10.69 12.07
C LEU A 72 23.08 -12.02 12.16
N GLU A 73 23.61 -12.32 13.36
CA GLU A 73 24.28 -13.60 13.68
C GLU A 73 23.29 -14.73 14.04
N ALA A 74 21.99 -14.48 13.90
CA ALA A 74 20.92 -15.44 14.16
C ALA A 74 20.71 -16.40 12.95
N ASN A 75 19.95 -17.48 13.16
CA ASN A 75 19.55 -18.32 12.04
C ASN A 75 18.70 -17.53 11.03
N ALA A 76 18.66 -17.97 9.77
CA ALA A 76 18.01 -17.23 8.69
C ALA A 76 16.53 -16.90 8.94
N ARG A 77 15.82 -17.73 9.72
CA ARG A 77 14.41 -17.50 10.06
C ARG A 77 14.25 -16.30 10.98
N ASP A 78 15.02 -16.23 12.05
CA ASP A 78 14.93 -15.15 13.02
C ASP A 78 15.35 -13.82 12.38
N THR A 79 16.39 -13.85 11.55
CA THR A 79 16.78 -12.71 10.71
C THR A 79 15.65 -12.25 9.80
N LEU A 80 14.96 -13.16 9.12
CA LEU A 80 13.83 -12.81 8.26
C LEU A 80 12.69 -12.18 9.06
N ILE A 81 12.37 -12.73 10.24
CA ILE A 81 11.34 -12.18 11.12
C ILE A 81 11.67 -10.74 11.54
N GLU A 82 12.90 -10.50 11.99
CA GLU A 82 13.36 -9.15 12.37
C GLU A 82 13.27 -8.17 11.19
N LEU A 83 13.71 -8.57 10.00
CA LEU A 83 13.62 -7.74 8.80
C LEU A 83 12.16 -7.46 8.40
N LEU A 84 11.26 -8.44 8.54
CA LEU A 84 9.83 -8.25 8.28
C LEU A 84 9.19 -7.29 9.29
N TYR A 85 9.55 -7.38 10.58
CA TYR A 85 9.10 -6.44 11.60
C TYR A 85 9.64 -5.02 11.36
N GLY A 86 10.92 -4.89 11.02
CA GLY A 86 11.51 -3.61 10.62
C GLY A 86 10.79 -3.02 9.41
N SER A 87 10.52 -3.84 8.39
CA SER A 87 9.79 -3.45 7.18
C SER A 87 8.33 -3.05 7.47
N LEU A 88 7.65 -3.73 8.39
CA LEU A 88 6.29 -3.43 8.81
C LEU A 88 6.21 -2.07 9.52
N TRP A 89 7.05 -1.87 10.54
CA TRP A 89 6.99 -0.69 11.39
C TRP A 89 7.69 0.54 10.81
N GLY A 90 8.67 0.36 9.91
CA GLY A 90 9.30 1.43 9.16
C GLY A 90 8.32 2.19 8.26
N ASN A 91 7.16 1.61 7.92
CA ASN A 91 6.12 2.26 7.12
C ASN A 91 5.18 3.17 7.92
N ARG A 92 5.52 3.54 9.17
CA ARG A 92 4.68 4.46 9.96
C ARG A 92 4.59 5.86 9.37
N GLU A 93 5.64 6.33 8.69
CA GLU A 93 5.72 7.70 8.17
C GLU A 93 5.24 7.90 6.72
N ASP A 94 4.76 6.85 6.03
CA ASP A 94 4.23 6.84 4.64
C ASP A 94 4.62 8.05 3.77
N LEU A 95 5.78 7.96 3.14
CA LEU A 95 6.13 8.91 2.09
C LEU A 95 5.74 8.33 0.75
N SER A 96 4.51 8.68 0.32
CA SER A 96 4.03 8.83 -1.07
C SER A 96 4.55 7.83 -2.12
N GLN A 97 3.62 7.20 -2.81
CA GLN A 97 3.88 6.33 -3.95
C GLN A 97 4.62 7.09 -5.06
N LEU A 98 5.93 6.88 -5.19
CA LEU A 98 6.66 7.20 -6.41
C LEU A 98 6.39 6.10 -7.42
N PHE A 99 5.50 6.37 -8.37
CA PHE A 99 5.54 5.67 -9.66
C PHE A 99 6.74 6.22 -10.45
N HIS A 100 7.97 5.88 -10.03
CA HIS A 100 9.18 6.07 -10.84
C HIS A 100 9.33 4.91 -11.81
N SER A 101 8.43 4.87 -12.77
CA SER A 101 8.58 4.19 -14.05
C SER A 101 7.27 4.43 -14.79
N GLN A 102 7.28 5.33 -15.77
CA GLN A 102 6.43 5.13 -16.93
C GLN A 102 7.07 3.92 -17.63
N PRO A 103 6.44 2.74 -17.68
CA PRO A 103 6.92 1.71 -18.58
C PRO A 103 6.75 2.27 -19.99
N GLU A 104 7.79 2.15 -20.81
CA GLU A 104 7.63 2.33 -22.25
C GLU A 104 6.44 1.47 -22.71
N SER A 105 5.67 1.98 -23.68
CA SER A 105 4.30 1.56 -23.99
C SER A 105 4.09 0.06 -24.25
N ASP A 106 5.15 -0.72 -24.49
CA ASP A 106 5.09 -2.17 -24.69
C ASP A 106 5.19 -2.98 -23.36
N GLU A 107 5.81 -2.45 -22.31
CA GLU A 107 6.04 -3.15 -21.02
C GLU A 107 4.77 -3.25 -20.14
N MET A 108 3.75 -2.44 -20.40
CA MET A 108 2.46 -2.44 -19.67
C MET A 108 1.56 -3.60 -20.11
N THR A 109 1.77 -4.14 -21.31
CA THR A 109 0.76 -4.95 -22.02
C THR A 109 0.50 -6.33 -21.40
N ASN A 110 1.28 -6.78 -20.41
CA ASN A 110 0.93 -7.98 -19.65
C ASN A 110 1.45 -7.96 -18.20
N LEU A 111 1.02 -6.96 -17.41
CA LEU A 111 1.30 -6.92 -15.97
C LEU A 111 0.89 -8.22 -15.27
N GLU A 112 -0.26 -8.80 -15.63
CA GLU A 112 -0.74 -10.06 -15.06
C GLU A 112 0.25 -11.21 -15.28
N ALA A 113 0.76 -11.40 -16.50
CA ALA A 113 1.76 -12.45 -16.78
C ALA A 113 3.14 -12.18 -16.14
N ARG A 114 3.44 -10.93 -15.79
CA ARG A 114 4.63 -10.62 -15.00
C ARG A 114 4.40 -10.97 -13.54
N LEU A 115 3.24 -10.59 -13.00
CA LEU A 115 2.86 -10.91 -11.63
C LEU A 115 2.77 -12.41 -11.42
N SER A 116 2.24 -13.17 -12.38
CA SER A 116 2.13 -14.64 -12.30
C SER A 116 3.46 -15.40 -12.28
N LYS A 117 4.57 -14.73 -12.60
CA LYS A 117 5.92 -15.31 -12.56
C LYS A 117 6.66 -15.02 -11.25
N LEU A 118 6.06 -14.25 -10.35
CA LEU A 118 6.67 -13.94 -9.06
C LEU A 118 6.58 -15.16 -8.14
N ASP A 119 7.69 -15.48 -7.49
CA ASP A 119 7.72 -16.46 -6.39
C ASP A 119 6.96 -15.93 -5.16
N LEU A 120 7.01 -14.62 -4.93
CA LEU A 120 6.32 -13.93 -3.85
C LEU A 120 6.16 -12.43 -4.16
N ALA A 121 4.95 -11.89 -3.95
CA ALA A 121 4.69 -10.45 -3.98
C ALA A 121 4.54 -9.89 -2.54
N ILE A 122 5.29 -8.85 -2.19
CA ILE A 122 5.17 -8.18 -0.88
C ILE A 122 4.46 -6.83 -1.06
N PHE A 123 3.25 -6.71 -0.50
CA PHE A 123 2.47 -5.48 -0.46
C PHE A 123 2.78 -4.70 0.82
N LYS A 124 3.29 -3.48 0.70
CA LYS A 124 3.71 -2.64 1.83
C LYS A 124 2.72 -1.51 2.08
N GLY A 125 2.23 -1.38 3.30
CA GLY A 125 1.47 -0.22 3.77
C GLY A 125 -0.03 -0.28 3.53
N ASP A 126 -0.72 0.74 4.03
CA ASP A 126 -2.18 0.80 4.10
C ASP A 126 -2.83 0.96 2.71
N ALA A 127 -2.30 1.86 1.87
CA ALA A 127 -2.84 2.09 0.53
C ALA A 127 -2.76 0.85 -0.38
N ASN A 128 -1.65 0.11 -0.31
CA ASN A 128 -1.48 -1.13 -1.06
C ASN A 128 -2.43 -2.22 -0.57
N TYR A 129 -2.68 -2.30 0.74
CA TYR A 129 -3.65 -3.24 1.29
C TYR A 129 -5.08 -2.89 0.86
N ARG A 130 -5.48 -1.62 0.98
CA ARG A 130 -6.79 -1.13 0.53
C ARG A 130 -7.00 -1.45 -0.94
N ARG A 131 -5.98 -1.22 -1.79
CA ARG A 131 -6.01 -1.61 -3.21
C ARG A 131 -6.17 -3.12 -3.40
N LEU A 132 -5.42 -3.93 -2.65
CA LEU A 132 -5.43 -5.39 -2.74
C LEU A 132 -6.80 -6.00 -2.39
N VAL A 133 -7.56 -5.35 -1.50
CA VAL A 133 -8.88 -5.82 -1.06
C VAL A 133 -10.04 -4.97 -1.57
N GLY A 134 -9.77 -4.03 -2.49
CA GLY A 134 -10.78 -3.23 -3.19
C GLY A 134 -11.36 -2.01 -2.45
N ASP A 135 -10.82 -1.63 -1.28
CA ASP A 135 -11.29 -0.51 -0.45
C ASP A 135 -12.81 -0.50 -0.16
N LEU A 136 -13.37 -1.68 0.15
CA LEU A 136 -14.80 -1.87 0.42
C LEU A 136 -15.11 -2.01 1.93
N HIS A 137 -16.38 -1.84 2.29
CA HIS A 137 -16.91 -2.08 3.64
C HIS A 137 -17.08 -3.58 3.92
N TRP A 138 -15.97 -4.29 4.03
CA TRP A 138 -15.98 -5.71 4.36
C TRP A 138 -16.43 -5.95 5.80
N ASN A 139 -17.08 -7.09 6.03
CA ASN A 139 -17.13 -7.65 7.38
C ASN A 139 -15.69 -7.99 7.82
N HIS A 140 -15.29 -7.61 9.02
CA HIS A 140 -13.93 -7.87 9.51
C HIS A 140 -13.57 -9.36 9.55
N ALA A 141 -14.56 -10.24 9.64
CA ALA A 141 -14.37 -11.69 9.60
C ALA A 141 -14.30 -12.27 8.17
N THR A 142 -14.52 -11.47 7.11
CA THR A 142 -14.41 -11.95 5.73
C THR A 142 -13.01 -12.55 5.51
N PRO A 143 -12.87 -13.80 5.03
CA PRO A 143 -11.57 -14.42 4.85
C PRO A 143 -10.72 -13.66 3.82
N PHE A 144 -9.48 -13.34 4.18
CA PHE A 144 -8.54 -12.63 3.30
C PHE A 144 -8.37 -13.33 1.95
N ASP A 145 -8.15 -14.65 1.97
CA ASP A 145 -7.94 -15.51 0.80
C ASP A 145 -9.12 -15.46 -0.18
N SER A 146 -10.35 -15.34 0.33
CA SER A 146 -11.55 -15.25 -0.51
C SER A 146 -11.57 -13.97 -1.35
N ILE A 147 -10.93 -12.91 -0.88
CA ILE A 147 -10.87 -11.61 -1.54
C ILE A 147 -9.69 -11.56 -2.51
N VAL A 148 -8.51 -12.05 -2.09
CA VAL A 148 -7.27 -11.90 -2.86
C VAL A 148 -6.95 -13.05 -3.80
N SER A 149 -7.82 -14.06 -3.88
CA SER A 149 -7.67 -15.21 -4.78
C SER A 149 -7.53 -14.87 -6.27
N TYR A 150 -7.87 -13.64 -6.68
CA TYR A 150 -7.64 -13.16 -8.04
C TYR A 150 -6.16 -12.89 -8.34
N PHE A 151 -5.31 -12.74 -7.32
CA PHE A 151 -3.92 -12.39 -7.51
C PHE A 151 -3.10 -13.61 -7.97
N PRO A 152 -2.30 -13.50 -9.05
CA PRO A 152 -1.80 -14.67 -9.78
C PRO A 152 -0.57 -15.35 -9.17
N SER A 153 -0.09 -14.87 -8.02
CA SER A 153 1.10 -15.41 -7.33
C SER A 153 0.91 -15.39 -5.81
N PRO A 154 1.72 -16.15 -5.05
CA PRO A 154 1.78 -16.00 -3.61
C PRO A 154 2.06 -14.55 -3.20
N LEU A 155 1.44 -14.11 -2.11
CA LEU A 155 1.62 -12.73 -1.62
C LEU A 155 1.66 -12.66 -0.10
N VAL A 156 2.32 -11.61 0.39
CA VAL A 156 2.32 -11.19 1.79
C VAL A 156 2.01 -9.70 1.84
N ALA A 157 1.01 -9.33 2.62
CA ALA A 157 0.69 -7.95 2.94
C ALA A 157 1.24 -7.57 4.31
N LEU A 158 2.10 -6.55 4.36
CA LEU A 158 2.65 -5.95 5.57
C LEU A 158 2.02 -4.58 5.75
N ARG A 159 1.09 -4.45 6.70
CA ARG A 159 0.31 -3.22 6.88
C ARG A 159 0.31 -2.76 8.33
N THR A 160 0.62 -1.48 8.53
CA THR A 160 0.19 -0.74 9.72
C THR A 160 -1.21 -0.19 9.50
N LEU A 161 -2.08 -0.28 10.53
CA LEU A 161 -3.49 0.08 10.40
C LEU A 161 -3.67 1.61 10.44
N LYS A 162 -4.03 2.19 9.30
CA LYS A 162 -4.25 3.64 9.11
C LYS A 162 -5.62 3.96 8.49
N SER A 163 -6.50 2.97 8.38
CA SER A 163 -7.83 3.10 7.80
C SER A 163 -8.77 2.05 8.40
N GLU A 164 -10.08 2.35 8.36
CA GLU A 164 -11.13 1.53 8.99
C GLU A 164 -11.31 0.14 8.38
N LEU A 165 -10.70 -0.10 7.21
CA LEU A 165 -10.80 -1.37 6.52
C LEU A 165 -10.01 -2.46 7.25
N MET A 166 -10.61 -3.61 7.52
CA MET A 166 -9.93 -4.81 8.01
C MET A 166 -10.68 -6.07 7.58
N VAL A 167 -9.95 -7.15 7.27
CA VAL A 167 -10.51 -8.47 6.92
C VAL A 167 -9.69 -9.60 7.55
N GLY A 168 -10.26 -10.79 7.66
CA GLY A 168 -9.60 -11.98 8.18
C GLY A 168 -9.37 -11.99 9.70
N LEU A 169 -10.13 -11.21 10.46
CA LEU A 169 -10.12 -11.30 11.93
C LEU A 169 -10.78 -12.58 12.41
N GLN A 170 -10.24 -13.15 13.48
CA GLN A 170 -10.85 -14.29 14.16
C GLN A 170 -12.10 -13.86 14.95
N PRO A 171 -13.06 -14.77 15.20
CA PRO A 171 -14.21 -14.49 16.04
C PRO A 171 -13.81 -13.89 17.40
N GLY A 172 -14.43 -12.78 17.79
CA GLY A 172 -14.16 -12.06 19.05
C GLY A 172 -12.89 -11.19 19.05
N GLN A 173 -12.00 -11.29 18.04
CA GLN A 173 -10.78 -10.48 17.98
C GLN A 173 -11.09 -8.98 17.82
N ARG A 174 -12.10 -8.64 17.01
CA ARG A 174 -12.58 -7.27 16.83
C ARG A 174 -12.99 -6.64 18.16
N ASP A 175 -13.83 -7.33 18.92
CA ASP A 175 -14.40 -6.78 20.16
C ASP A 175 -13.32 -6.61 21.22
N ASN A 176 -12.38 -7.55 21.28
CA ASN A 176 -11.23 -7.46 22.17
C ASN A 176 -10.37 -6.22 21.82
N LEU A 177 -10.01 -6.03 20.56
CA LEU A 177 -9.25 -4.86 20.11
C LEU A 177 -10.01 -3.55 20.36
N GLN A 178 -11.31 -3.52 20.06
CA GLN A 178 -12.15 -2.36 20.27
C GLN A 178 -12.22 -1.94 21.75
N ASN A 179 -12.25 -2.92 22.67
CA ASN A 179 -12.23 -2.66 24.11
C ASN A 179 -10.86 -2.17 24.61
N GLN A 180 -9.77 -2.64 24.00
CA GLN A 180 -8.41 -2.23 24.38
C GLN A 180 -8.03 -0.85 23.83
N ASP A 181 -8.40 -0.57 22.59
CA ASP A 181 -8.04 0.66 21.88
C ASP A 181 -9.13 1.03 20.88
N PRO A 182 -10.01 2.00 21.20
CA PRO A 182 -11.11 2.37 20.32
C PRO A 182 -10.70 2.84 18.91
N ASN A 183 -9.44 3.25 18.73
CA ASN A 183 -8.89 3.78 17.48
C ASN A 183 -7.88 2.82 16.81
N TRP A 184 -7.91 1.54 17.16
CA TRP A 184 -6.93 0.53 16.73
C TRP A 184 -6.76 0.41 15.20
N LEU A 185 -7.79 0.77 14.42
CA LEU A 185 -7.78 0.74 12.95
C LEU A 185 -7.04 1.91 12.30
N THR A 186 -6.93 3.05 12.98
CA THR A 186 -6.56 4.32 12.32
C THR A 186 -5.36 5.01 12.95
N ASN A 187 -4.86 4.52 14.08
CA ASN A 187 -3.82 5.18 14.86
C ASN A 187 -2.37 4.71 14.54
N ALA A 188 -2.17 3.82 13.58
CA ALA A 188 -0.86 3.27 13.18
C ALA A 188 -0.07 2.53 14.29
N ARG A 189 -0.70 2.21 15.42
CA ARG A 189 -0.07 1.46 16.53
C ARG A 189 -0.19 -0.05 16.35
N TRP A 190 -1.13 -0.49 15.53
CA TRP A 190 -1.37 -1.89 15.22
C TRP A 190 -0.89 -2.22 13.82
N GLY A 191 -0.52 -3.48 13.61
CA GLY A 191 -0.04 -3.97 12.33
C GLY A 191 -0.42 -5.41 12.10
N ILE A 192 -0.50 -5.79 10.83
CA ILE A 192 -0.85 -7.13 10.39
C ILE A 192 0.16 -7.63 9.37
N VAL A 193 0.34 -8.95 9.37
CA VAL A 193 1.00 -9.72 8.33
C VAL A 193 0.00 -10.76 7.85
N GLN A 194 -0.48 -10.62 6.62
CA GLN A 194 -1.41 -11.58 6.01
C GLN A 194 -0.78 -12.17 4.77
N SER A 195 -0.87 -13.49 4.61
CA SER A 195 -0.30 -14.20 3.47
C SER A 195 -1.38 -14.98 2.73
N PHE A 196 -1.27 -15.05 1.42
CA PHE A 196 -2.06 -15.93 0.57
C PHE A 196 -1.11 -16.78 -0.28
N TRP A 197 -1.38 -18.08 -0.35
CA TRP A 197 -0.59 -19.06 -1.10
C TRP A 197 -1.49 -19.76 -2.12
N ILE A 198 -0.98 -19.94 -3.34
CA ILE A 198 -1.66 -20.76 -4.35
C ILE A 198 -1.37 -22.22 -3.99
N ILE A 199 -2.42 -22.95 -3.61
CA ILE A 199 -2.32 -24.39 -3.36
C ILE A 199 -2.39 -25.07 -4.73
N CYS A 200 -1.26 -25.63 -5.17
CA CYS A 200 -1.20 -26.54 -6.32
C CYS A 200 -1.70 -27.94 -5.95
#